data_AF-A0A6A4AQX0-F1
#
_entry.id   AF-A0A6A4AQX0-F1
#
_cell.length_a   1.000
_cell.length_b   1.000
_cell.length_c   1.000
_cell.angle_alpha   90.00
_cell.angle_beta   90.00
_cell.angle_gamma   90.00
#
_symmetry.space_group_name_H-M   'P 1'
#
loop_
_entity.id
_entity.type
_entity.pdbx_description
1 polymer ?
#
loop_
_entity_poly.entity_id
_entity_poly.type
_entity_poly.pdbx_seq_one_letter_code
_entity_poly.pdbx_strand_id
1 'polypeptide(L)'
;MQIWVYPDRWSMKFSTTQKCYTFSACVGTSTVGADWYGIDDGVAMVFYEDEQCQGTQLISHALPKGQATFTFDKGAKSFMVWSDGIYPTNGIEHQCLERAVLKTTSNSSESASASATAGF
;
A
#
# COMPACT_ATOMS: atom_id res chain seq x y z
N MET A 1 4.74 8.51 10.97
CA MET A 1 3.56 7.63 11.08
C MET A 1 3.89 6.24 10.58
N GLN A 2 3.27 5.19 11.13
CA GLN A 2 3.44 3.81 10.68
C GLN A 2 2.10 3.07 10.68
N ILE A 3 1.92 2.18 9.71
CA ILE A 3 0.73 1.33 9.56
C ILE A 3 1.13 -0.12 9.30
N TRP A 4 0.34 -1.04 9.85
CA TRP A 4 0.40 -2.47 9.59
C TRP A 4 -0.97 -2.94 9.14
N VAL A 5 -1.01 -3.75 8.10
CA VAL A 5 -2.23 -4.37 7.57
C VAL A 5 -2.11 -5.88 7.80
N TYR A 6 -3.22 -6.54 8.07
CA TYR A 6 -3.27 -7.98 8.37
C TYR A 6 -4.50 -8.63 7.71
N PRO A 7 -4.46 -9.95 7.41
CA PRO A 7 -3.47 -10.95 7.82
C PRO A 7 -2.21 -10.97 6.94
N ASP A 8 -2.30 -10.43 5.73
CA ASP A 8 -1.13 -10.17 4.90
C ASP A 8 -0.27 -9.12 5.59
N ARG A 9 0.79 -9.57 6.29
CA ARG A 9 1.68 -8.82 7.20
C ARG A 9 2.48 -7.72 6.48
N TRP A 10 1.78 -6.83 5.78
CA TRP A 10 2.32 -5.68 5.09
C TRP A 10 2.35 -4.51 6.05
N SER A 11 3.39 -3.70 5.94
CA SER A 11 3.53 -2.50 6.75
C SER A 11 4.35 -1.45 6.01
N MET A 12 4.10 -0.19 6.32
CA MET A 12 4.87 0.92 5.78
C MET A 12 4.99 2.06 6.79
N LYS A 13 6.05 2.85 6.60
CA LYS A 13 6.17 4.18 7.21
C LYS A 13 5.71 5.24 6.22
N PHE A 14 5.08 6.28 6.74
CA PHE A 14 4.65 7.43 5.98
C PHE A 14 4.76 8.72 6.82
N SER A 15 4.80 9.85 6.12
CA SER A 15 5.01 11.18 6.73
C SER A 15 4.10 12.27 6.17
N THR A 16 3.30 12.00 5.13
CA THR A 16 2.50 13.01 4.44
C THR A 16 1.01 12.78 4.71
N THR A 17 0.34 13.79 5.29
CA THR A 17 -1.12 13.85 5.35
C THR A 17 -1.70 14.26 3.99
N GLN A 18 -2.98 14.03 3.73
CA GLN A 18 -3.62 14.32 2.43
C GLN A 18 -2.94 13.69 1.22
N LYS A 19 -2.18 12.61 1.42
CA LYS A 19 -1.64 11.77 0.35
C LYS A 19 -2.38 10.45 0.37
N CYS A 20 -2.83 10.01 -0.79
CA CYS A 20 -3.44 8.70 -0.92
C CYS A 20 -2.37 7.62 -1.06
N TYR A 21 -2.42 6.59 -0.23
CA TYR A 21 -1.52 5.44 -0.30
C TYR A 21 -2.30 4.21 -0.75
N THR A 22 -2.06 3.75 -1.98
CA THR A 22 -2.63 2.52 -2.54
C THR A 22 -1.70 1.35 -2.25
N PHE A 23 -2.25 0.30 -1.63
CA PHE A 23 -1.48 -0.86 -1.16
C PHE A 23 -2.11 -2.22 -1.54
N SER A 24 -3.23 -2.21 -2.27
CA SER A 24 -3.91 -3.38 -2.84
C SER A 24 -2.98 -4.43 -3.46
N ALA A 25 -1.93 -4.03 -4.17
CA ALA A 25 -0.98 -4.96 -4.80
C ALA A 25 0.03 -5.60 -3.81
N CYS A 26 0.09 -5.14 -2.56
CA CYS A 26 0.91 -5.74 -1.51
C CYS A 26 0.17 -6.73 -0.64
N VAL A 27 -1.16 -6.63 -0.58
CA VAL A 27 -2.01 -7.41 0.32
C VAL A 27 -2.93 -8.32 -0.49
N GLY A 28 -3.20 -9.51 0.03
CA GLY A 28 -4.15 -10.42 -0.59
C GLY A 28 -5.58 -9.95 -0.37
N THR A 29 -6.51 -10.70 -0.97
CA THR A 29 -7.95 -10.48 -0.80
C THR A 29 -8.46 -10.81 0.60
N SER A 30 -7.60 -11.37 1.46
CA SER A 30 -7.95 -11.81 2.81
C SER A 30 -7.78 -10.72 3.86
N THR A 31 -7.53 -9.47 3.47
CA THR A 31 -7.24 -8.37 4.38
C THR A 31 -8.41 -8.12 5.34
N VAL A 32 -8.14 -8.23 6.65
CA VAL A 32 -9.17 -8.11 7.71
C VAL A 32 -9.03 -6.84 8.53
N GLY A 33 -7.88 -6.17 8.53
CA GLY A 33 -7.74 -4.95 9.32
C GLY A 33 -6.38 -4.28 9.22
N ALA A 34 -6.25 -3.19 9.96
CA ALA A 34 -5.02 -2.45 10.09
C ALA A 34 -4.85 -1.85 11.49
N ASP A 35 -3.58 -1.74 11.89
CA ASP A 35 -3.13 -1.03 13.09
C ASP A 35 -2.24 0.13 12.66
N TRP A 36 -2.25 1.23 13.41
CA TRP A 36 -1.38 2.37 13.15
C TRP A 36 -0.86 3.00 14.43
N TYR A 37 0.24 3.75 14.28
CA TYR A 37 0.90 4.46 15.36
C TYR A 37 1.59 5.74 14.88
N GLY A 38 1.64 6.73 15.77
CA GLY A 38 2.42 7.96 15.62
C GLY A 38 1.83 8.90 14.57
N ILE A 39 0.50 9.00 14.55
CA ILE A 39 -0.29 9.98 13.78
C ILE A 39 -0.68 11.11 14.73
N ASP A 40 -0.53 12.35 14.29
CA ASP A 40 -0.82 13.55 15.10
C ASP A 40 -2.29 13.65 15.51
N ASP A 41 -2.58 14.32 16.63
CA ASP A 41 -3.95 14.64 17.03
C ASP A 41 -4.63 15.63 16.06
N GLY A 42 -5.95 15.58 15.96
CA GLY A 42 -6.73 16.51 15.12
C GLY A 42 -6.82 16.13 13.64
N VAL A 43 -6.27 14.99 13.23
CA VAL A 43 -6.47 14.39 11.91
C VAL A 43 -7.44 13.20 11.98
N ALA A 44 -7.69 12.52 10.87
CA ALA A 44 -8.39 11.24 10.84
C ALA A 44 -7.66 10.21 9.98
N MET A 45 -7.60 8.97 10.44
CA MET A 45 -7.12 7.85 9.64
C MET A 45 -8.29 7.29 8.84
N VAL A 46 -8.21 7.34 7.51
CA VAL A 46 -9.30 6.93 6.63
C VAL A 46 -8.85 5.80 5.70
N PHE A 47 -9.64 4.74 5.67
CA PHE A 47 -9.44 3.58 4.81
C PHE A 47 -10.51 3.53 3.74
N TYR A 48 -10.15 3.06 2.56
CA TYR A 48 -11.02 3.02 1.40
C TYR A 48 -11.08 1.62 0.81
N GLU A 49 -12.28 1.21 0.42
CA GLU A 49 -12.54 -0.09 -0.23
C GLU A 49 -11.84 -0.20 -1.59
N ASP A 50 -11.69 0.93 -2.30
CA ASP A 50 -11.03 0.97 -3.60
C ASP A 50 -9.66 1.66 -3.56
N GLU A 51 -8.93 1.52 -4.66
CA GLU A 51 -7.64 2.20 -4.86
C GLU A 51 -7.85 3.71 -5.02
N GLN A 52 -6.77 4.48 -4.87
CA GLN A 52 -6.78 5.92 -5.14
C GLN A 52 -7.79 6.70 -4.25
N CYS A 53 -8.08 6.18 -3.06
CA CYS A 53 -8.92 6.81 -2.05
C CYS A 53 -10.35 7.05 -2.54
N GLN A 54 -10.92 6.02 -3.17
CA GLN A 54 -12.26 6.01 -3.74
C GLN A 54 -13.16 4.96 -3.06
N GLY A 55 -14.46 5.03 -3.35
CA GLY A 55 -15.43 4.05 -2.90
C GLY A 55 -15.84 4.25 -1.43
N THR A 56 -16.26 3.16 -0.79
CA THR A 56 -16.69 3.18 0.61
C THR A 56 -15.52 3.52 1.53
N GLN A 57 -15.75 4.39 2.51
CA GLN A 57 -14.73 4.84 3.45
C GLN A 57 -15.04 4.40 4.89
N LEU A 58 -13.98 4.05 5.62
CA LEU A 58 -13.98 3.82 7.05
C LEU A 58 -13.09 4.88 7.70
N ILE A 59 -13.71 5.77 8.48
CA ILE A 59 -13.03 6.87 9.16
C ILE A 59 -12.77 6.46 10.61
N SER A 60 -11.52 6.58 11.04
CA SER A 60 -11.11 6.37 12.44
C SER A 60 -10.44 7.62 13.01
N HIS A 61 -10.92 8.05 14.16
CA HIS A 61 -10.32 9.11 14.98
C HIS A 61 -9.52 8.54 16.17
N ALA A 62 -9.25 7.23 16.19
CA ALA A 62 -8.43 6.62 17.23
C ALA A 62 -6.94 6.99 17.00
N LEU A 63 -6.49 8.01 17.71
CA LEU A 63 -5.17 8.63 17.57
C LEU A 63 -4.53 8.83 18.96
N PRO A 64 -3.18 8.86 19.05
CA PRO A 64 -2.19 8.77 17.97
C PRO A 64 -1.94 7.32 17.48
N LYS A 65 -2.64 6.35 18.07
CA LYS A 65 -2.60 4.93 17.72
C LYS A 65 -4.01 4.37 17.70
N GLY A 66 -4.22 3.38 16.86
CA GLY A 66 -5.53 2.74 16.74
C GLY A 66 -5.46 1.47 15.92
N GLN A 67 -6.60 0.80 15.89
CA GLN A 67 -6.83 -0.37 15.07
C GLN A 67 -8.20 -0.27 14.41
N ALA A 68 -8.33 -0.86 13.24
CA ALA A 68 -9.59 -0.99 12.52
C ALA A 68 -9.68 -2.38 11.90
N THR A 69 -10.84 -3.01 12.06
CA THR A 69 -11.21 -4.20 11.29
C THR A 69 -12.06 -3.75 10.11
N PHE A 70 -11.73 -4.21 8.92
CA PHE A 70 -12.46 -3.83 7.71
C PHE A 70 -13.74 -4.63 7.60
N THR A 71 -14.85 -3.95 7.32
CA THR A 71 -16.14 -4.58 6.98
C THR A 71 -16.34 -4.71 5.47
N PHE A 72 -15.34 -4.33 4.67
CA PHE A 72 -15.35 -4.45 3.22
C PHE A 72 -15.13 -5.91 2.80
N ASP A 73 -15.86 -6.39 1.79
CA ASP A 73 -15.77 -7.77 1.30
C ASP A 73 -14.34 -8.21 0.93
N LYS A 74 -13.49 -7.26 0.52
CA LYS A 74 -12.09 -7.50 0.12
C LYS A 74 -11.05 -6.77 0.98
N GLY A 75 -11.49 -6.21 2.12
CA GLY A 75 -10.66 -5.31 2.93
C GLY A 75 -10.41 -3.96 2.25
N ALA A 76 -9.61 -3.11 2.90
CA ALA A 76 -9.23 -1.81 2.34
C ALA A 76 -8.12 -1.97 1.31
N LYS A 77 -8.16 -1.14 0.25
CA LYS A 77 -7.15 -1.10 -0.83
C LYS A 77 -6.29 0.15 -0.80
N SER A 78 -6.79 1.23 -0.19
CA SER A 78 -6.03 2.46 0.00
C SER A 78 -6.37 3.13 1.33
N PHE A 79 -5.48 4.01 1.78
CA PHE A 79 -5.71 4.82 2.97
C PHE A 79 -5.20 6.25 2.77
N MET A 80 -5.74 7.17 3.57
CA MET A 80 -5.29 8.55 3.65
C MET A 80 -5.43 9.05 5.08
N VAL A 81 -4.52 9.94 5.50
CA VAL A 81 -4.69 10.71 6.73
C VAL A 81 -5.28 12.07 6.39
N TRP A 82 -6.51 12.32 6.82
CA TRP A 82 -7.23 13.58 6.59
C TRP A 82 -6.78 14.64 7.59
N SER A 83 -6.12 15.69 7.10
CA SER A 83 -5.85 16.90 7.90
C SER A 83 -6.82 18.05 7.57
N ASP A 84 -7.16 18.23 6.29
CA ASP A 84 -7.85 19.44 5.82
C ASP A 84 -9.12 19.16 5.00
N GLY A 85 -9.44 17.89 4.73
CA GLY A 85 -10.59 17.51 3.91
C GLY A 85 -10.47 16.11 3.33
N ILE A 86 -11.40 15.78 2.42
CA ILE A 86 -11.60 14.40 1.94
C ILE A 86 -10.80 14.03 0.68
N TYR A 87 -10.05 14.97 0.11
CA TYR A 87 -9.36 14.82 -1.17
C TYR A 87 -7.84 14.68 -0.99
N PRO A 88 -7.17 13.82 -1.79
CA PRO A 88 -5.72 13.65 -1.74
C PRO A 88 -4.98 14.79 -2.46
N THR A 89 -4.85 15.93 -1.80
CA THR A 89 -4.19 17.12 -2.36
C THR A 89 -2.67 16.98 -2.51
N ASN A 90 -2.05 16.04 -1.79
CA ASN A 90 -0.62 15.73 -1.87
C ASN A 90 -0.30 14.53 -2.78
N GLY A 91 -1.25 14.16 -3.65
CA GLY A 91 -1.07 13.15 -4.68
C GLY A 91 -1.34 11.71 -4.24
N ILE A 92 -0.96 10.76 -5.09
CA ILE A 92 -1.24 9.33 -4.95
C ILE A 92 0.07 8.55 -5.03
N GLU A 93 0.31 7.64 -4.08
CA GLU A 93 1.47 6.77 -4.02
C GLU A 93 1.05 5.29 -4.08
N HIS A 94 1.75 4.52 -4.91
CA HIS A 94 1.51 3.08 -5.05
C HIS A 94 2.67 2.31 -4.45
N GLN A 95 2.51 1.80 -3.23
CA GLN A 95 3.60 1.20 -2.45
C GLN A 95 4.14 -0.13 -2.99
N CYS A 96 3.45 -0.73 -3.97
CA CYS A 96 3.60 -2.13 -4.31
C CYS A 96 3.99 -2.36 -5.77
N LEU A 97 4.02 -1.30 -6.59
CA LEU A 97 4.34 -1.42 -8.01
C LEU A 97 5.79 -1.85 -8.23
N GLU A 98 6.74 -1.44 -7.39
CA GLU A 98 8.15 -1.85 -7.52
C GLU A 98 8.38 -3.35 -7.18
N ARG A 99 7.54 -3.96 -6.33
CA ARG A 99 7.63 -5.40 -6.03
C ARG A 99 7.09 -6.28 -7.17
N ALA A 100 6.16 -5.76 -7.98
CA ALA A 100 5.62 -6.49 -9.12
C ALA A 100 6.65 -6.64 -10.25
N VAL A 101 7.51 -5.63 -10.45
CA VAL A 101 8.55 -5.64 -11.49
C VAL A 101 9.65 -6.68 -11.22
N LEU A 102 9.97 -6.94 -9.95
CA LEU A 102 11.01 -7.90 -9.57
C LEU A 102 10.58 -9.38 -9.71
N LYS A 103 9.28 -9.67 -9.82
CA LYS A 103 8.79 -11.05 -10.06
C LYS A 103 8.86 -11.49 -11.52
N THR A 104 9.11 -10.59 -12.46
CA THR A 104 9.14 -10.91 -13.90
C THR A 104 10.52 -11.32 -14.41
N THR A 105 11.57 -11.28 -13.58
CA THR A 105 12.96 -11.60 -13.99
C THR A 105 13.44 -12.95 -13.44
N SER A 106 12.55 -13.94 -13.29
CA SER A 106 12.94 -15.29 -12.89
C SER A 106 12.16 -16.35 -13.66
N ASN A 107 12.46 -16.51 -14.95
CA ASN A 107 12.61 -17.81 -15.63
C ASN A 107 12.96 -17.63 -17.13
N SER A 108 13.73 -18.59 -17.69
CA SER A 108 14.22 -18.75 -19.09
C SER A 108 15.62 -18.17 -19.33
N SER A 109 16.74 -18.80 -18.95
CA SER A 109 17.36 -20.06 -19.41
C SER A 109 18.25 -19.91 -20.66
N GLU A 110 19.39 -20.62 -20.60
CA GLU A 110 20.22 -21.14 -21.72
C GLU A 110 21.36 -20.24 -22.24
N SER A 111 22.54 -20.35 -21.60
CA SER A 111 23.82 -19.99 -22.22
C SER A 111 24.40 -21.20 -22.94
N ALA A 112 24.06 -21.38 -24.21
CA ALA A 112 24.86 -22.20 -25.11
C ALA A 112 26.01 -21.34 -25.66
N SER A 113 27.22 -21.58 -25.17
CA SER A 113 28.44 -20.98 -25.69
C SER A 113 28.83 -21.65 -27.01
N ALA A 114 28.63 -20.94 -28.12
CA ALA A 114 29.36 -21.18 -29.36
C ALA A 114 29.77 -19.82 -29.94
N SER A 115 31.06 -19.52 -29.88
CA SER A 115 31.66 -18.43 -30.65
C SER A 115 32.92 -18.98 -31.29
N ALA A 116 32.84 -19.18 -32.60
CA ALA A 116 33.97 -19.40 -33.46
C ALA A 116 34.74 -18.08 -33.61
N THR A 117 36.04 -18.10 -33.31
CA THR A 117 36.97 -16.99 -33.58
C THR A 117 37.71 -17.29 -34.86
N ALA A 118 37.66 -16.37 -35.82
CA ALA A 118 38.45 -16.38 -37.05
C ALA A 118 39.66 -15.43 -36.93
N GLY A 119 40.83 -15.90 -37.40
CA GLY A 119 41.89 -15.09 -38.00
C GLY A 119 43.07 -14.66 -37.10
N PHE A 120 44.24 -15.26 -37.34
CA PHE A 120 45.41 -14.62 -37.99
C PHE A 120 46.25 -15.69 -38.68
#